data_AF-A0A933FHK2-F1
#
_entry.id   AF-A0A933FHK2-F1
#
_cell.length_a   1.000
_cell.length_b   1.000
_cell.length_c   1.000
_cell.angle_alpha   90.00
_cell.angle_beta   90.00
_cell.angle_gamma   90.00
#
_symmetry.space_group_name_H-M   'P 1'
#
loop_
_entity.id
_entity.type
_entity.pdbx_description
1 polymer ?
#
loop_
_entity_poly.entity_id
_entity_poly.type
_entity_poly.pdbx_seq_one_letter_code
_entity_poly.pdbx_strand_id
1 'polypeptide(L)'
;MAASRRIGWSRGQIAIPSLFVIPSLMLFVYLIYETAKLSREKIRHQFAVDAAAFVEMTNYADFLNRTAYVNGAFPQRIFAEGFAKGPKIPKKKDDSKYNTLYDILFCNGAFPRKEASSPDDAVGMRLDQVPEWDIKFSDGVDVCQGGDDRVTSQYGDWGDKNKPEPVMNHRCKGEAPNPDTGNCLDLITQQNAQDYYISWEDAQDIYKLYVQIYQLLGSVEDAQFSVFKRLTYTHTFFRKSYWLNTGSPIAEPDEGAKYFGAIKPKARCVGFMSITGNKPTHDPYQPYKWVTPTSPIKMPRTVTSELCDTEGLFQMAYVDKREMDQIKYPQGYDIVQHWNHPNNYFKVSFSDVCAELPGEPTPCVHSRISLTGTGSVWPNPTPKFQTRLFP
;
A
#
# COMPACT_ATOMS: atom_id res chain seq x y z
N MET A 1 42.17 96.34 -25.02
CA MET A 1 41.17 95.43 -25.63
C MET A 1 41.02 94.21 -24.74
N ALA A 2 39.94 94.11 -23.99
CA ALA A 2 39.60 92.92 -23.20
C ALA A 2 38.08 92.72 -23.29
N ALA A 3 37.66 91.79 -24.14
CA ALA A 3 36.26 91.42 -24.30
C ALA A 3 35.90 90.31 -23.29
N SER A 4 35.16 90.68 -22.26
CA SER A 4 34.56 89.74 -21.30
C SER A 4 33.36 89.04 -21.95
N ARG A 5 33.51 87.75 -22.29
CA ARG A 5 32.38 86.88 -22.63
C ARG A 5 31.74 86.36 -21.35
N ARG A 6 30.56 86.89 -21.00
CA ARG A 6 29.67 86.26 -20.02
C ARG A 6 29.04 85.01 -20.65
N ILE A 7 29.41 83.83 -20.14
CA ILE A 7 28.69 82.58 -20.41
C ILE A 7 27.39 82.65 -19.60
N GLY A 8 26.28 82.92 -20.28
CA GLY A 8 24.96 82.81 -19.69
C GLY A 8 24.67 81.34 -19.43
N TRP A 9 24.76 80.91 -18.17
CA TRP A 9 24.27 79.60 -17.75
C TRP A 9 22.75 79.58 -17.87
N SER A 10 22.26 78.87 -18.87
CA SER A 10 20.83 78.64 -19.10
C SER A 10 20.30 77.69 -18.03
N ARG A 11 19.65 78.25 -17.00
CA ARG A 11 18.88 77.47 -15.99
C ARG A 11 17.80 76.57 -16.61
N GLY A 12 17.49 76.72 -17.90
CA GLY A 12 16.60 75.85 -18.66
C GLY A 12 17.19 74.51 -19.15
N GLN A 13 18.52 74.30 -19.11
CA GLN A 13 19.13 73.05 -19.59
C GLN A 13 19.09 71.89 -18.58
N ILE A 14 18.89 72.17 -17.28
CA ILE A 14 18.75 71.12 -16.24
C ILE A 14 17.27 70.74 -16.06
N ALA A 15 16.34 71.65 -16.36
CA ALA A 15 14.90 71.43 -16.20
C ALA A 15 14.32 70.45 -17.24
N ILE A 16 14.81 70.47 -18.48
CA ILE A 16 14.25 69.61 -19.56
C ILE A 16 14.60 68.12 -19.36
N PRO A 17 15.86 67.72 -19.05
CA PRO A 17 16.17 66.32 -18.78
C PRO A 17 15.51 65.80 -17.50
N SER A 18 15.44 66.62 -16.44
CA SER A 18 14.80 66.21 -15.18
C SER A 18 13.29 65.98 -15.30
N LEU A 19 12.61 66.71 -16.21
CA LEU A 19 11.19 66.50 -16.52
C LEU A 19 10.89 65.11 -17.09
N PHE A 20 11.84 64.50 -17.81
CA PHE A 20 11.67 63.14 -18.35
C PHE A 20 12.29 62.07 -17.45
N VAL A 21 13.42 62.35 -16.82
CA VAL A 21 14.14 61.38 -15.98
C VAL A 21 13.36 61.04 -14.71
N ILE A 22 12.75 62.03 -14.03
CA ILE A 22 12.05 61.78 -12.76
C ILE A 22 10.79 60.91 -12.97
N PRO A 23 9.88 61.20 -13.94
CA PRO A 23 8.74 60.33 -14.20
C PRO A 23 9.13 58.93 -14.70
N SER A 24 10.17 58.84 -15.53
CA SER A 24 10.68 57.54 -16.01
C SER A 24 11.25 56.70 -14.88
N LEU A 25 12.01 57.31 -13.96
CA LEU A 25 12.53 56.65 -12.77
C LEU A 25 11.38 56.20 -11.84
N MET A 26 10.36 57.05 -11.63
CA MET A 26 9.18 56.67 -10.86
C MET A 26 8.45 55.48 -11.49
N LEU A 27 8.22 55.48 -12.81
CA LEU A 27 7.63 54.34 -13.51
C LEU A 27 8.45 53.05 -13.32
N PHE A 28 9.77 53.15 -13.40
CA PHE A 28 10.67 52.01 -13.18
C PHE A 28 10.57 51.47 -11.75
N VAL A 29 10.53 52.35 -10.74
CA VAL A 29 10.34 51.96 -9.33
C VAL A 29 8.98 51.28 -9.13
N TYR A 30 7.91 51.82 -9.72
CA TYR A 30 6.58 51.20 -9.68
C TYR A 30 6.55 49.83 -10.37
N LEU A 31 7.23 49.67 -11.49
CA LEU A 31 7.33 48.39 -12.19
C LEU A 31 8.07 47.34 -11.35
N ILE A 32 9.17 47.71 -10.70
CA ILE A 32 9.88 46.83 -9.75
C ILE A 32 8.97 46.44 -8.59
N TYR A 33 8.25 47.41 -8.01
CA TYR A 33 7.34 47.17 -6.90
C TYR A 33 6.21 46.18 -7.27
N GLU A 34 5.53 46.40 -8.39
CA GLU A 34 4.46 45.51 -8.86
C GLU A 34 4.99 44.12 -9.22
N THR A 35 6.16 44.03 -9.85
CA THR A 35 6.81 42.75 -10.15
C THR A 35 7.18 42.00 -8.87
N ALA A 36 7.72 42.70 -7.87
CA ALA A 36 8.08 42.13 -6.58
C ALA A 36 6.85 41.65 -5.80
N LYS A 37 5.73 42.39 -5.88
CA LYS A 37 4.45 42.00 -5.29
C LYS A 37 3.91 40.72 -5.93
N LEU A 38 3.85 40.66 -7.27
CA LEU A 38 3.38 39.49 -8.00
C LEU A 38 4.29 38.27 -7.74
N SER A 39 5.61 38.48 -7.74
CA SER A 39 6.60 37.44 -7.42
C SER A 39 6.40 36.87 -6.02
N ARG A 40 6.17 37.73 -5.02
CA ARG A 40 5.91 37.30 -3.63
C ARG A 40 4.64 36.47 -3.54
N GLU A 41 3.56 36.89 -4.20
CA GLU A 41 2.32 36.12 -4.23
C GLU A 41 2.51 34.76 -4.90
N LYS A 42 3.17 34.71 -6.07
CA LYS A 42 3.49 33.44 -6.73
C LYS A 42 4.29 32.50 -5.83
N ILE A 43 5.34 33.01 -5.17
CA ILE A 43 6.16 32.21 -4.23
C ILE A 43 5.30 31.68 -3.08
N ARG A 44 4.38 32.49 -2.55
CA ARG A 44 3.45 32.07 -1.49
C ARG A 44 2.54 30.94 -1.94
N HIS A 45 1.94 31.06 -3.14
CA HIS A 45 1.09 30.02 -3.71
C HIS A 45 1.89 28.74 -4.02
N GLN A 46 3.13 28.85 -4.52
CA GLN A 46 4.01 27.71 -4.77
C GLN A 46 4.32 26.95 -3.46
N PHE A 47 4.80 27.67 -2.44
CA PHE A 47 5.04 27.09 -1.11
C PHE A 47 3.78 26.44 -0.51
N ALA A 48 2.61 27.04 -0.75
CA ALA A 48 1.34 26.51 -0.27
C ALA A 48 0.99 25.17 -0.93
N VAL A 49 1.16 25.05 -2.27
CA VAL A 49 0.95 23.78 -2.98
C VAL A 49 1.96 22.74 -2.54
N ASP A 50 3.24 23.09 -2.46
CA ASP A 50 4.31 22.19 -2.05
C ASP A 50 4.07 21.60 -0.66
N ALA A 51 3.73 22.45 0.31
CA ALA A 51 3.40 22.03 1.67
C ALA A 51 2.11 21.20 1.71
N ALA A 52 1.07 21.61 0.98
CA ALA A 52 -0.19 20.89 0.91
C ALA A 52 -0.04 19.49 0.29
N ALA A 53 0.69 19.41 -0.82
CA ALA A 53 0.97 18.16 -1.52
C ALA A 53 1.82 17.21 -0.67
N PHE A 54 2.83 17.75 0.02
CA PHE A 54 3.68 16.97 0.91
C PHE A 54 2.88 16.38 2.09
N VAL A 55 2.05 17.19 2.74
CA VAL A 55 1.21 16.74 3.87
C VAL A 55 0.21 15.68 3.40
N GLU A 56 -0.45 15.91 2.26
CA GLU A 56 -1.42 14.97 1.71
C GLU A 56 -0.75 13.64 1.39
N MET A 57 0.35 13.64 0.63
CA MET A 57 1.09 12.42 0.27
C MET A 57 1.68 11.69 1.47
N THR A 58 2.01 12.40 2.54
CA THR A 58 2.46 11.78 3.80
C THR A 58 1.36 10.92 4.44
N ASN A 59 0.08 11.31 4.33
CA ASN A 59 -1.02 10.47 4.79
C ASN A 59 -1.12 9.16 3.97
N TYR A 60 -0.84 9.22 2.67
CA TYR A 60 -0.77 8.03 1.80
C TYR A 60 0.39 7.13 2.20
N ALA A 61 1.59 7.70 2.41
CA ALA A 61 2.76 6.96 2.87
C ALA A 61 2.49 6.28 4.23
N ASP A 62 1.91 7.00 5.18
CA ASP A 62 1.57 6.49 6.51
C ASP A 62 0.55 5.35 6.45
N PHE A 63 -0.50 5.48 5.64
CA PHE A 63 -1.47 4.42 5.42
C PHE A 63 -0.80 3.18 4.84
N LEU A 64 -0.07 3.30 3.74
CA LEU A 64 0.62 2.17 3.10
C LEU A 64 1.64 1.51 4.03
N ASN A 65 2.37 2.28 4.83
CA ASN A 65 3.31 1.75 5.81
C ASN A 65 2.58 0.93 6.88
N ARG A 66 1.43 1.40 7.39
CA ARG A 66 0.62 0.69 8.39
C ARG A 66 -0.07 -0.55 7.83
N THR A 67 -0.62 -0.47 6.62
CA THR A 67 -1.20 -1.62 5.92
C THR A 67 -0.15 -2.70 5.67
N ALA A 68 1.06 -2.31 5.28
CA ALA A 68 2.17 -3.24 5.12
C ALA A 68 2.56 -3.95 6.43
N TYR A 69 2.33 -3.34 7.60
CA TYR A 69 2.55 -3.99 8.90
C TYR A 69 1.52 -5.05 9.26
N VAL A 70 0.25 -4.85 8.91
CA VAL A 70 -0.80 -5.85 9.22
C VAL A 70 -0.79 -7.02 8.22
N ASN A 71 -0.09 -6.87 7.10
CA ASN A 71 0.04 -7.87 6.05
C ASN A 71 1.18 -8.87 6.28
N GLY A 72 1.03 -10.05 5.65
CA GLY A 72 2.06 -11.05 5.35
C GLY A 72 3.09 -11.35 6.43
N ALA A 73 4.13 -10.53 6.50
CA ALA A 73 5.25 -10.74 7.43
C ALA A 73 4.82 -10.82 8.90
N PHE A 74 3.77 -10.09 9.30
CA PHE A 74 3.33 -10.10 10.70
C PHE A 74 2.61 -11.40 11.09
N PRO A 75 1.57 -11.87 10.36
CA PRO A 75 1.02 -13.23 10.57
C PRO A 75 2.10 -14.31 10.50
N GLN A 76 2.92 -14.31 9.44
CA GLN A 76 4.00 -15.29 9.28
C GLN A 76 4.92 -15.31 10.50
N ARG A 77 5.29 -14.13 11.04
CA ARG A 77 6.14 -14.03 12.23
C ARG A 77 5.47 -14.58 13.48
N ILE A 78 4.19 -14.27 13.71
CA ILE A 78 3.46 -14.80 14.87
C ILE A 78 3.48 -16.34 14.84
N PHE A 79 3.19 -16.93 13.68
CA PHE A 79 3.21 -18.38 13.54
C PHE A 79 4.63 -18.95 13.59
N ALA A 80 5.63 -18.26 13.04
CA ALA A 80 7.03 -18.70 13.12
C ALA A 80 7.55 -18.66 14.57
N GLU A 81 7.32 -17.58 15.30
CA GLU A 81 7.77 -17.44 16.70
C GLU A 81 7.01 -18.40 17.62
N GLY A 82 5.71 -18.61 17.38
CA GLY A 82 4.89 -19.52 18.17
C GLY A 82 5.16 -21.00 17.90
N PHE A 83 5.45 -21.38 16.65
CA PHE A 83 5.41 -22.78 16.22
C PHE A 83 6.65 -23.31 15.51
N ALA A 84 7.56 -22.47 14.98
CA ALA A 84 8.75 -22.97 14.28
C ALA A 84 9.79 -23.63 15.21
N LYS A 85 9.77 -23.29 16.51
CA LYS A 85 10.56 -23.97 17.55
C LYS A 85 9.71 -24.90 18.43
N GLY A 86 8.46 -25.14 18.00
CA GLY A 86 7.50 -25.96 18.72
C GLY A 86 7.85 -27.45 18.72
N PRO A 87 6.99 -28.28 19.34
CA PRO A 87 7.15 -29.72 19.32
C PRO A 87 7.19 -30.24 17.87
N LYS A 88 8.16 -31.11 17.61
CA LYS A 88 8.31 -31.81 16.34
C LYS A 88 7.21 -32.85 16.21
N ILE A 89 6.41 -32.77 15.15
CA ILE A 89 5.31 -33.70 14.89
C ILE A 89 5.85 -34.81 13.98
N PRO A 90 5.92 -36.07 14.44
CA PRO A 90 6.42 -37.18 13.64
C PRO A 90 5.51 -37.47 12.46
N LYS A 91 6.11 -37.84 11.33
CA LYS A 91 5.37 -38.33 10.17
C LYS A 91 5.02 -39.80 10.37
N LYS A 92 3.74 -40.19 10.25
CA LYS A 92 3.24 -41.54 10.57
C LYS A 92 3.93 -42.68 9.80
N LYS A 93 4.43 -42.41 8.60
CA LYS A 93 5.07 -43.40 7.71
C LYS A 93 6.60 -43.38 7.76
N ASP A 94 7.21 -42.43 8.47
CA ASP A 94 8.66 -42.23 8.49
C ASP A 94 9.06 -41.49 9.76
N ASP A 95 9.37 -42.24 10.82
CA ASP A 95 9.79 -41.71 12.13
C ASP A 95 11.12 -40.93 12.08
N SER A 96 11.82 -40.91 10.94
CA SER A 96 13.01 -40.08 10.76
C SER A 96 12.68 -38.65 10.30
N LYS A 97 11.45 -38.41 9.81
CA LYS A 97 10.99 -37.12 9.32
C LYS A 97 10.01 -36.48 10.29
N TYR A 98 10.29 -35.24 10.64
CA TYR A 98 9.47 -34.44 11.53
C TYR A 98 9.25 -33.08 10.90
N ASN A 99 8.02 -32.58 11.03
CA ASN A 99 7.70 -31.19 10.71
C ASN A 99 7.19 -30.52 11.98
N THR A 100 7.45 -29.22 12.10
CA THR A 100 6.78 -28.38 13.07
C THR A 100 5.39 -28.02 12.56
N LEU A 101 4.52 -27.54 13.46
CA LEU A 101 3.23 -27.03 13.03
C LEU A 101 3.39 -25.84 12.07
N TYR A 102 4.40 -24.99 12.29
CA TYR A 102 4.70 -23.89 11.37
C TYR A 102 4.93 -24.41 9.96
N ASP A 103 5.72 -25.47 9.79
CA ASP A 103 6.04 -26.05 8.46
C ASP A 103 4.79 -26.54 7.74
N ILE A 104 3.86 -27.14 8.50
CA ILE A 104 2.58 -27.63 7.98
C ILE A 104 1.72 -26.44 7.51
N LEU A 105 1.52 -25.44 8.37
CA LEU A 105 0.76 -24.24 8.04
C LEU A 105 1.38 -23.45 6.87
N PHE A 106 2.71 -23.40 6.85
CA PHE A 106 3.49 -22.73 5.81
C PHE A 106 3.32 -23.40 4.45
N CYS A 107 3.43 -24.74 4.38
CA CYS A 107 3.19 -25.47 3.12
C CYS A 107 1.71 -25.46 2.70
N ASN A 108 0.76 -25.37 3.63
CA ASN A 108 -0.66 -25.22 3.30
C ASN A 108 -1.02 -23.81 2.79
N GLY A 109 -0.11 -22.84 2.88
CA GLY A 109 -0.41 -21.46 2.51
C GLY A 109 -1.38 -20.79 3.49
N ALA A 110 -1.30 -21.12 4.78
CA ALA A 110 -2.19 -20.54 5.80
C ALA A 110 -2.01 -19.01 5.94
N PHE A 111 -0.87 -18.46 5.55
CA PHE A 111 -0.60 -17.02 5.63
C PHE A 111 0.20 -16.54 4.41
N PRO A 112 0.09 -15.24 4.07
CA PRO A 112 0.84 -14.66 2.97
C PRO A 112 2.34 -14.70 3.31
N ARG A 113 3.17 -15.12 2.36
CA ARG A 113 4.61 -15.32 2.57
C ARG A 113 5.40 -15.14 1.29
N LYS A 114 6.73 -15.08 1.43
CA LYS A 114 7.62 -15.03 0.26
C LYS A 114 7.65 -16.42 -0.34
N GLU A 115 7.76 -16.49 -1.65
CA GLU A 115 8.12 -17.72 -2.31
C GLU A 115 9.49 -18.20 -1.79
N ALA A 116 9.47 -19.33 -1.11
CA ALA A 116 10.64 -19.97 -0.54
C ALA A 116 10.50 -21.49 -0.71
N SER A 117 11.60 -22.14 -1.03
CA SER A 117 11.65 -23.58 -1.30
C SER A 117 11.38 -24.42 -0.05
N SER A 118 11.61 -23.86 1.14
CA SER A 118 11.36 -24.51 2.42
C SER A 118 10.99 -23.49 3.53
N PRO A 119 10.34 -23.96 4.61
CA PRO A 119 10.07 -23.14 5.80
C PRO A 119 11.36 -22.64 6.48
N ASP A 120 12.41 -23.46 6.51
CA ASP A 120 13.71 -23.10 7.09
C ASP A 120 14.36 -21.93 6.34
N ASP A 121 14.27 -21.93 5.01
CA ASP A 121 14.71 -20.81 4.20
C ASP A 121 13.90 -19.55 4.54
N ALA A 122 12.59 -19.67 4.76
CA ALA A 122 11.74 -18.53 5.06
C ALA A 122 11.96 -17.93 6.46
N VAL A 123 12.34 -18.74 7.46
CA VAL A 123 12.65 -18.26 8.82
C VAL A 123 14.08 -17.70 8.89
N GLY A 124 15.01 -18.24 8.10
CA GLY A 124 16.42 -17.81 8.07
C GLY A 124 16.74 -16.69 7.07
N MET A 125 15.86 -16.41 6.10
CA MET A 125 16.10 -15.39 5.09
C MET A 125 16.14 -13.99 5.71
N ARG A 126 17.31 -13.36 5.62
CA ARG A 126 17.46 -11.91 5.81
C ARG A 126 16.86 -11.21 4.59
N LEU A 127 15.58 -10.90 4.67
CA LEU A 127 14.87 -10.17 3.61
C LEU A 127 15.31 -8.69 3.53
N ASP A 128 16.16 -8.24 4.46
CA ASP A 128 16.79 -6.91 4.52
C ASP A 128 17.47 -6.50 3.20
N GLN A 129 17.97 -7.48 2.42
CA GLN A 129 18.66 -7.24 1.15
C GLN A 129 17.74 -7.23 -0.06
N VAL A 130 16.46 -7.57 0.12
CA VAL A 130 15.50 -7.69 -0.96
C VAL A 130 14.70 -6.38 -1.00
N PRO A 131 14.89 -5.55 -2.05
CA PRO A 131 14.24 -4.25 -2.12
C PRO A 131 12.72 -4.42 -2.08
N GLU A 132 12.18 -5.34 -2.87
CA GLU A 132 10.75 -5.64 -2.93
C GLU A 132 10.60 -7.15 -2.98
N TRP A 133 9.69 -7.71 -2.19
CA TRP A 133 9.35 -9.13 -2.30
C TRP A 133 7.86 -9.29 -2.46
N ASP A 134 7.49 -10.10 -3.44
CA ASP A 134 6.09 -10.40 -3.72
C ASP A 134 5.55 -11.29 -2.60
N ILE A 135 4.71 -10.70 -1.76
CA ILE A 135 3.92 -11.44 -0.79
C ILE A 135 2.83 -12.19 -1.56
N LYS A 136 2.86 -13.52 -1.50
CA LYS A 136 1.86 -14.37 -2.15
C LYS A 136 1.39 -15.46 -1.20
N PHE A 137 0.21 -15.97 -1.46
CA PHE A 137 -0.22 -17.25 -0.88
C PHE A 137 0.39 -18.40 -1.68
N SER A 138 0.53 -19.55 -1.05
CA SER A 138 0.98 -20.78 -1.74
C SER A 138 -0.14 -21.35 -2.60
N ASP A 139 0.19 -22.11 -3.63
CA ASP A 139 -0.75 -22.65 -4.66
C ASP A 139 -1.71 -23.74 -4.20
N GLY A 140 -1.92 -23.85 -2.90
CA GLY A 140 -2.78 -24.85 -2.30
C GLY A 140 -4.09 -24.31 -1.74
N VAL A 141 -4.44 -23.04 -1.97
CA VAL A 141 -5.62 -22.42 -1.31
C VAL A 141 -6.94 -22.64 -2.07
N ASP A 142 -6.95 -23.39 -3.16
CA ASP A 142 -8.16 -24.12 -3.59
C ASP A 142 -7.92 -25.59 -3.20
N VAL A 143 -8.71 -26.22 -2.33
CA VAL A 143 -10.15 -26.46 -2.52
C VAL A 143 -10.81 -26.81 -1.18
N CYS A 144 -11.91 -26.12 -0.83
CA CYS A 144 -12.86 -26.67 0.14
C CYS A 144 -13.82 -27.65 -0.55
N GLN A 145 -13.39 -28.90 -0.66
CA GLN A 145 -14.17 -29.94 -1.34
C GLN A 145 -15.49 -30.19 -0.63
N GLY A 146 -16.55 -29.66 -1.23
CA GLY A 146 -17.92 -30.14 -1.09
C GLY A 146 -18.54 -30.22 -2.48
N GLY A 147 -18.35 -31.37 -3.15
CA GLY A 147 -19.12 -31.74 -4.34
C GLY A 147 -18.30 -32.26 -5.53
N ASP A 148 -17.76 -33.48 -5.44
CA ASP A 148 -18.21 -34.61 -6.26
C ASP A 148 -17.45 -35.89 -5.85
N ASP A 149 -18.18 -36.98 -5.69
CA ASP A 149 -17.70 -38.34 -5.40
C ASP A 149 -16.97 -38.96 -6.62
N ARG A 150 -16.03 -38.23 -7.23
CA ARG A 150 -15.30 -38.67 -8.44
C ARG A 150 -13.80 -38.51 -8.43
N VAL A 151 -13.22 -38.16 -7.29
CA VAL A 151 -11.97 -38.80 -6.89
C VAL A 151 -12.33 -39.88 -5.89
N THR A 152 -13.13 -40.85 -6.35
CA THR A 152 -12.99 -42.21 -5.84
C THR A 152 -11.50 -42.47 -5.71
N SER A 153 -11.09 -42.78 -4.50
CA SER A 153 -10.23 -43.92 -4.26
C SER A 153 -10.11 -44.84 -5.49
N GLN A 154 -9.12 -44.60 -6.34
CA GLN A 154 -8.10 -45.62 -6.45
C GLN A 154 -7.33 -45.52 -5.12
N TYR A 155 -7.73 -46.17 -4.01
CA TYR A 155 -7.54 -47.62 -3.84
C TYR A 155 -7.18 -48.30 -5.17
N GLY A 156 -6.01 -47.91 -5.68
CA GLY A 156 -5.27 -48.73 -6.60
C GLY A 156 -5.11 -50.05 -5.88
N ASP A 157 -5.69 -51.07 -6.50
CA ASP A 157 -5.26 -52.45 -6.40
C ASP A 157 -3.79 -52.51 -5.98
N TRP A 158 -3.52 -53.11 -4.82
CA TRP A 158 -2.20 -53.21 -4.17
C TRP A 158 -1.19 -54.09 -4.95
N GLY A 159 -1.32 -54.15 -6.28
CA GLY A 159 -0.60 -55.06 -7.16
C GLY A 159 0.09 -54.43 -8.37
N ASP A 160 -0.18 -53.18 -8.74
CA ASP A 160 0.39 -52.59 -9.97
C ASP A 160 1.71 -51.85 -9.70
N LYS A 161 2.82 -52.60 -9.68
CA LYS A 161 4.20 -52.09 -9.47
C LYS A 161 4.72 -51.17 -10.58
N ASN A 162 3.96 -50.96 -11.65
CA ASN A 162 4.41 -50.23 -12.84
C ASN A 162 3.78 -48.85 -13.01
N LYS A 163 2.88 -48.42 -12.11
CA LYS A 163 2.47 -47.01 -12.10
C LYS A 163 3.56 -46.18 -11.42
N PRO A 164 4.07 -45.11 -12.05
CA PRO A 164 4.88 -44.15 -11.32
C PRO A 164 4.04 -43.69 -10.12
N GLU A 165 4.56 -43.89 -8.91
CA GLU A 165 3.94 -43.35 -7.71
C GLU A 165 3.58 -41.89 -8.01
N PRO A 166 2.34 -41.42 -7.73
CA PRO A 166 2.09 -40.00 -7.78
C PRO A 166 3.11 -39.40 -6.82
N VAL A 167 4.09 -38.70 -7.38
CA VAL A 167 5.10 -37.97 -6.64
C VAL A 167 4.38 -36.78 -6.01
N MET A 168 3.53 -37.05 -5.01
CA MET A 168 3.15 -36.10 -3.99
C MET A 168 4.38 -35.90 -3.11
N ASN A 169 5.41 -35.31 -3.72
CA ASN A 169 6.36 -34.55 -2.96
C ASN A 169 5.52 -33.45 -2.32
N HIS A 170 5.23 -33.60 -1.03
CA HIS A 170 4.91 -32.54 -0.08
C HIS A 170 6.09 -31.54 0.01
N ARG A 171 6.64 -31.15 -1.13
CA ARG A 171 7.48 -29.98 -1.25
C ARG A 171 6.51 -28.83 -1.39
N CYS A 172 6.71 -27.81 -0.58
CA CYS A 172 6.29 -26.43 -0.76
C CYS A 172 6.66 -25.82 -2.15
N LYS A 173 6.90 -26.64 -3.20
CA LYS A 173 7.37 -26.28 -4.54
C LYS A 173 6.21 -26.33 -5.53
N GLY A 174 5.43 -25.25 -5.55
CA GLY A 174 4.61 -24.83 -6.68
C GLY A 174 4.95 -23.36 -6.95
N GLU A 175 5.11 -22.98 -8.22
CA GLU A 175 5.32 -21.59 -8.63
C GLU A 175 4.01 -20.83 -8.56
N ALA A 176 3.97 -19.77 -7.74
CA ALA A 176 2.71 -19.15 -7.39
C ALA A 176 2.00 -18.40 -8.53
N PRO A 177 0.83 -18.84 -9.05
CA PRO A 177 -0.03 -17.97 -9.80
C PRO A 177 -0.51 -16.83 -8.91
N ASN A 178 -1.02 -15.79 -9.56
CA ASN A 178 -1.62 -14.61 -8.96
C ASN A 178 -2.42 -14.99 -7.70
N PRO A 179 -2.33 -14.22 -6.60
CA PRO A 179 -2.96 -14.65 -5.36
C PRO A 179 -4.45 -14.73 -5.65
N ASP A 180 -5.04 -15.89 -5.59
CA ASP A 180 -6.48 -16.05 -5.43
C ASP A 180 -6.58 -17.12 -4.37
N THR A 181 -6.52 -16.67 -3.12
CA THR A 181 -7.01 -17.49 -2.02
C THR A 181 -8.48 -17.59 -2.32
N GLY A 182 -8.95 -18.73 -2.83
CA GLY A 182 -10.36 -18.92 -3.08
C GLY A 182 -11.20 -18.55 -1.86
N ASN A 183 -12.52 -18.55 -1.99
CA ASN A 183 -13.40 -18.19 -0.87
C ASN A 183 -13.30 -19.14 0.33
N CYS A 184 -12.41 -20.14 0.29
CA CYS A 184 -12.24 -21.10 1.34
C CYS A 184 -10.77 -21.49 1.59
N LEU A 185 -10.40 -21.69 2.86
CA LEU A 185 -9.04 -22.05 3.29
C LEU A 185 -9.02 -23.37 4.06
N ASP A 186 -8.17 -24.29 3.64
CA ASP A 186 -7.86 -25.51 4.39
C ASP A 186 -6.66 -25.26 5.32
N LEU A 187 -6.92 -24.97 6.58
CA LEU A 187 -5.85 -24.67 7.55
C LEU A 187 -4.98 -25.91 7.82
N ILE A 188 -5.63 -27.06 8.01
CA ILE A 188 -5.00 -28.37 8.13
C ILE A 188 -5.77 -29.33 7.23
N THR A 189 -5.12 -29.79 6.17
CA THR A 189 -5.73 -30.67 5.17
C THR A 189 -5.91 -32.08 5.72
N GLN A 190 -6.80 -32.87 5.08
CA GLN A 190 -6.94 -34.28 5.40
C GLN A 190 -5.64 -35.06 5.18
N GLN A 191 -4.86 -34.69 4.17
CA GLN A 191 -3.54 -35.29 3.92
C GLN A 191 -2.59 -35.02 5.09
N ASN A 192 -2.59 -33.82 5.67
CA ASN A 192 -1.77 -33.56 6.85
C ASN A 192 -2.20 -34.40 8.05
N ALA A 193 -3.50 -34.62 8.27
CA ALA A 193 -3.97 -35.48 9.35
C ALA A 193 -3.61 -36.97 9.12
N GLN A 194 -3.51 -37.41 7.86
CA GLN A 194 -3.01 -38.74 7.53
C GLN A 194 -1.50 -38.87 7.73
N ASP A 195 -0.74 -37.85 7.34
CA ASP A 195 0.72 -37.88 7.38
C ASP A 195 1.29 -37.55 8.76
N TYR A 196 0.60 -36.75 9.58
CA TYR A 196 1.08 -36.26 10.87
C TYR A 196 0.09 -36.57 12.00
N TYR A 197 0.60 -36.83 13.20
CA TYR A 197 -0.21 -36.98 14.41
C TYR A 197 -0.57 -35.61 15.00
N ILE A 198 -1.54 -34.94 14.37
CA ILE A 198 -2.14 -33.71 14.90
C ILE A 198 -3.44 -34.10 15.59
N SER A 199 -3.58 -33.89 16.89
CA SER A 199 -4.83 -34.20 17.60
C SER A 199 -5.94 -33.25 17.16
N TRP A 200 -7.20 -33.71 17.22
CA TRP A 200 -8.36 -32.87 16.92
C TRP A 200 -8.44 -31.66 17.85
N GLU A 201 -8.03 -31.81 19.12
CA GLU A 201 -8.00 -30.71 20.10
C GLU A 201 -6.95 -29.66 19.71
N ASP A 202 -5.72 -30.09 19.38
CA ASP A 202 -4.66 -29.17 18.89
C ASP A 202 -5.11 -28.44 17.63
N ALA A 203 -5.70 -29.18 16.67
CA ALA A 203 -6.24 -28.61 15.44
C ALA A 203 -7.25 -27.49 15.77
N GLN A 204 -8.23 -27.77 16.63
CA GLN A 204 -9.22 -26.77 17.03
C GLN A 204 -8.60 -25.53 17.69
N ASP A 205 -7.58 -25.69 18.51
CA ASP A 205 -6.93 -24.56 19.18
C ASP A 205 -6.10 -23.72 18.21
N ILE A 206 -5.43 -24.36 17.24
CA ILE A 206 -4.72 -23.67 16.15
C ILE A 206 -5.71 -22.87 15.30
N TYR A 207 -6.87 -23.44 14.98
CA TYR A 207 -7.95 -22.75 14.28
C TYR A 207 -8.44 -21.53 15.06
N LYS A 208 -8.73 -21.66 16.36
CA LYS A 208 -9.17 -20.53 17.19
C LYS A 208 -8.13 -19.42 17.21
N LEU A 209 -6.87 -19.77 17.41
CA LEU A 209 -5.76 -18.80 17.42
C LEU A 209 -5.65 -18.09 16.06
N TYR A 210 -5.73 -18.85 14.97
CA TYR A 210 -5.69 -18.31 13.61
C TYR A 210 -6.79 -17.29 13.39
N VAL A 211 -8.04 -17.66 13.71
CA VAL A 211 -9.19 -16.78 13.57
C VAL A 211 -9.04 -15.52 14.43
N GLN A 212 -8.58 -15.66 15.69
CA GLN A 212 -8.37 -14.52 16.58
C GLN A 212 -7.33 -13.52 16.05
N ILE A 213 -6.21 -14.02 15.53
CA ILE A 213 -5.15 -13.17 14.95
C ILE A 213 -5.71 -12.39 13.76
N TYR A 214 -6.35 -13.06 12.81
CA TYR A 214 -6.86 -12.39 11.61
C TYR A 214 -8.10 -11.52 11.85
N GLN A 215 -8.90 -11.82 12.88
CA GLN A 215 -9.94 -10.91 13.35
C GLN A 215 -9.36 -9.62 13.89
N LEU A 216 -8.31 -9.71 14.72
CA LEU A 216 -7.62 -8.53 15.23
C LEU A 216 -7.00 -7.72 14.10
N LEU A 217 -6.30 -8.37 13.17
CA LEU A 217 -5.68 -7.69 12.03
C LEU A 217 -6.71 -7.04 11.11
N GLY A 218 -7.82 -7.72 10.83
CA GLY A 218 -8.94 -7.15 10.07
C GLY A 218 -9.54 -5.93 10.76
N SER A 219 -9.76 -5.99 12.07
CA SER A 219 -10.25 -4.82 12.83
C SER A 219 -9.28 -3.64 12.80
N VAL A 220 -7.97 -3.91 12.85
CA VAL A 220 -6.94 -2.86 12.77
C VAL A 220 -6.93 -2.25 11.37
N GLU A 221 -6.97 -3.05 10.31
CA GLU A 221 -6.99 -2.57 8.93
C GLU A 221 -8.26 -1.76 8.62
N ASP A 222 -9.44 -2.23 9.05
CA ASP A 222 -10.70 -1.51 8.84
C ASP A 222 -10.69 -0.14 9.52
N ALA A 223 -10.14 -0.06 10.74
CA ALA A 223 -9.97 1.20 11.45
C ALA A 223 -8.98 2.13 10.73
N GLN A 224 -7.86 1.60 10.25
CA GLN A 224 -6.86 2.36 9.49
C GLN A 224 -7.44 2.90 8.18
N PHE A 225 -8.16 2.06 7.44
CA PHE A 225 -8.81 2.45 6.19
C PHE A 225 -9.92 3.48 6.42
N SER A 226 -10.73 3.33 7.47
CA SER A 226 -11.76 4.32 7.83
C SER A 226 -11.16 5.70 8.10
N VAL A 227 -10.04 5.75 8.84
CA VAL A 227 -9.30 7.00 9.06
C VAL A 227 -8.76 7.52 7.73
N PHE A 228 -8.06 6.70 6.95
CA PHE A 228 -7.50 7.10 5.66
C PHE A 228 -8.57 7.68 4.74
N LYS A 229 -9.69 6.98 4.55
CA LYS A 229 -10.85 7.43 3.78
C LYS A 229 -11.37 8.78 4.28
N ARG A 230 -11.52 8.97 5.58
CA ARG A 230 -11.98 10.24 6.15
C ARG A 230 -11.02 11.39 5.82
N LEU A 231 -9.72 11.13 5.81
CA LEU A 231 -8.70 12.16 5.54
C LEU A 231 -8.63 12.50 4.05
N THR A 232 -8.71 11.49 3.18
CA THR A 232 -8.54 11.65 1.73
C THR A 232 -9.83 11.95 0.98
N TYR A 233 -11.02 11.61 1.49
CA TYR A 233 -12.29 11.76 0.76
C TYR A 233 -12.55 13.18 0.23
N THR A 234 -12.10 14.20 0.94
CA THR A 234 -12.21 15.61 0.55
C THR A 234 -10.86 16.31 0.42
N HIS A 235 -9.77 15.57 0.60
CA HIS A 235 -8.40 16.11 0.70
C HIS A 235 -8.34 17.33 1.62
N THR A 236 -9.00 17.24 2.78
CA THR A 236 -9.14 18.39 3.70
C THR A 236 -7.79 18.91 4.18
N PHE A 237 -6.78 18.06 4.30
CA PHE A 237 -5.44 18.49 4.69
C PHE A 237 -4.75 19.29 3.60
N PHE A 238 -4.83 18.86 2.34
CA PHE A 238 -4.39 19.66 1.20
C PHE A 238 -5.02 21.06 1.24
N ARG A 239 -6.37 21.12 1.31
CA ARG A 239 -7.11 22.39 1.28
C ARG A 239 -6.78 23.30 2.46
N LYS A 240 -6.68 22.75 3.67
CA LYS A 240 -6.34 23.51 4.89
C LYS A 240 -4.90 24.00 4.88
N SER A 241 -3.96 23.17 4.44
CA SER A 241 -2.55 23.54 4.31
C SER A 241 -2.38 24.67 3.30
N TYR A 242 -3.07 24.60 2.17
CA TYR A 242 -3.07 25.67 1.18
C TYR A 242 -3.68 26.98 1.73
N TRP A 243 -4.85 26.89 2.39
CA TRP A 243 -5.52 28.03 3.02
C TRP A 243 -4.64 28.70 4.08
N LEU A 244 -3.95 27.93 4.93
CA LEU A 244 -3.06 28.48 5.97
C LEU A 244 -1.92 29.32 5.40
N ASN A 245 -1.41 28.96 4.22
CA ASN A 245 -0.27 29.63 3.60
C ASN A 245 -0.68 30.82 2.71
N THR A 246 -1.91 30.84 2.21
CA THR A 246 -2.37 31.85 1.22
C THR A 246 -3.46 32.78 1.76
N GLY A 247 -4.22 32.38 2.77
CA GLY A 247 -5.44 33.08 3.19
C GLY A 247 -6.56 33.08 2.14
N SER A 248 -6.36 32.42 1.00
CA SER A 248 -7.35 32.20 -0.05
C SER A 248 -8.48 31.32 0.45
N PRO A 249 -9.74 31.48 -0.01
CA PRO A 249 -10.85 30.62 0.39
C PRO A 249 -10.53 29.12 0.28
N ILE A 250 -11.02 28.31 1.23
CA ILE A 250 -10.74 26.85 1.31
C ILE A 250 -11.18 26.07 0.05
N ALA A 251 -12.09 26.63 -0.76
CA ALA A 251 -12.55 26.04 -2.01
C ALA A 251 -11.66 26.34 -3.23
N GLU A 252 -10.73 27.29 -3.12
CA GLU A 252 -9.78 27.62 -4.20
C GLU A 252 -8.81 26.48 -4.53
N PRO A 253 -8.25 25.72 -3.57
CA PRO A 253 -7.38 24.57 -3.84
C PRO A 253 -8.10 23.29 -4.33
N ASP A 254 -9.35 23.38 -4.77
CA ASP A 254 -10.14 22.22 -5.21
C ASP A 254 -9.58 21.56 -6.47
N GLU A 255 -8.84 22.30 -7.29
CA GLU A 255 -8.18 21.77 -8.48
C GLU A 255 -6.97 20.91 -8.12
N GLY A 256 -6.03 21.44 -7.33
CA GLY A 256 -4.85 20.71 -6.86
C GLY A 256 -5.23 19.47 -6.04
N ALA A 257 -6.31 19.56 -5.25
CA ALA A 257 -6.84 18.43 -4.49
C ALA A 257 -7.30 17.25 -5.38
N LYS A 258 -7.84 17.52 -6.59
CA LYS A 258 -8.36 16.46 -7.49
C LYS A 258 -7.28 15.57 -8.10
N TYR A 259 -6.02 16.02 -8.08
CA TYR A 259 -4.91 15.19 -8.53
C TYR A 259 -4.67 14.00 -7.62
N PHE A 260 -5.06 14.11 -6.34
CA PHE A 260 -5.09 13.00 -5.41
C PHE A 260 -6.40 12.22 -5.61
N GLY A 261 -6.32 10.90 -5.70
CA GLY A 261 -7.53 10.09 -5.90
C GLY A 261 -7.34 8.64 -6.33
N ALA A 262 -6.12 8.12 -6.33
CA ALA A 262 -5.85 6.90 -7.10
C ALA A 262 -5.76 5.60 -6.29
N ILE A 263 -5.61 5.63 -4.96
CA ILE A 263 -5.44 4.37 -4.21
C ILE A 263 -6.79 3.85 -3.72
N LYS A 264 -7.17 2.68 -4.22
CA LYS A 264 -8.29 1.89 -3.75
C LYS A 264 -7.73 0.61 -3.15
N PRO A 265 -7.39 0.61 -1.85
CA PRO A 265 -6.94 -0.61 -1.21
C PRO A 265 -8.06 -1.64 -1.29
N LYS A 266 -7.68 -2.86 -1.62
CA LYS A 266 -8.55 -4.04 -1.62
C LYS A 266 -8.03 -5.00 -0.57
N ALA A 267 -8.93 -5.71 0.07
CA ALA A 267 -8.63 -6.76 1.03
C ALA A 267 -9.05 -8.10 0.47
N ARG A 268 -8.34 -9.12 0.91
CA ARG A 268 -8.68 -10.52 0.70
C ARG A 268 -9.34 -11.03 1.96
N CYS A 269 -10.45 -11.71 1.79
CA CYS A 269 -11.14 -12.39 2.86
C CYS A 269 -11.48 -13.80 2.45
N VAL A 270 -11.45 -14.67 3.45
CA VAL A 270 -11.83 -16.07 3.32
C VAL A 270 -13.18 -16.25 3.99
N GLY A 271 -14.20 -16.60 3.21
CA GLY A 271 -15.56 -16.79 3.70
C GLY A 271 -15.79 -18.12 4.39
N PHE A 272 -14.97 -19.13 4.10
CA PHE A 272 -15.10 -20.47 4.63
C PHE A 272 -13.75 -21.06 5.06
N MET A 273 -13.73 -21.91 6.07
CA MET A 273 -12.50 -22.56 6.52
C MET A 273 -12.73 -24.02 6.85
N SER A 274 -11.82 -24.88 6.41
CA SER A 274 -11.79 -26.29 6.78
C SER A 274 -10.62 -26.58 7.69
N ILE A 275 -10.82 -27.54 8.58
CA ILE A 275 -9.78 -28.05 9.45
C ILE A 275 -9.98 -29.54 9.68
N THR A 276 -8.88 -30.30 9.61
CA THR A 276 -8.88 -31.74 9.88
C THR A 276 -7.88 -32.07 10.99
N GLY A 277 -8.25 -33.00 11.87
CA GLY A 277 -7.37 -33.50 12.93
C GLY A 277 -7.65 -34.97 13.26
N ASN A 278 -6.82 -35.59 14.09
CA ASN A 278 -6.95 -36.99 14.49
C ASN A 278 -7.67 -37.09 15.84
N LYS A 279 -8.72 -37.93 15.91
CA LYS A 279 -9.38 -38.27 17.15
C LYS A 279 -9.08 -39.73 17.51
N PRO A 280 -8.68 -40.04 18.76
CA PRO A 280 -8.48 -41.41 19.18
C PRO A 280 -9.79 -42.19 19.07
N THR A 281 -9.70 -43.46 18.68
CA THR A 281 -10.81 -44.40 18.70
C THR A 281 -10.59 -45.45 19.78
N HIS A 282 -11.64 -46.20 20.12
CA HIS A 282 -11.53 -47.35 21.02
C HIS A 282 -11.14 -48.64 20.28
N ASP A 283 -10.82 -48.56 18.99
CA ASP A 283 -10.46 -49.69 18.15
C ASP A 283 -8.92 -49.90 18.16
N PRO A 284 -8.41 -51.05 18.65
CA PRO A 284 -6.97 -51.32 18.67
C PRO A 284 -6.35 -51.44 17.26
N TYR A 285 -7.15 -51.73 16.23
CA TYR A 285 -6.69 -51.85 14.84
C TYR A 285 -6.70 -50.51 14.10
N GLN A 286 -7.53 -49.56 14.54
CA GLN A 286 -7.61 -48.22 13.98
C GLN A 286 -7.57 -47.18 15.12
N PRO A 287 -6.42 -47.01 15.80
CA PRO A 287 -6.33 -46.20 17.02
C PRO A 287 -6.71 -44.72 16.80
N TYR A 288 -6.72 -44.25 15.55
CA TYR A 288 -7.11 -42.89 15.20
C TYR A 288 -8.02 -42.85 13.97
N LYS A 289 -9.00 -41.96 14.01
CA LYS A 289 -9.84 -41.57 12.88
C LYS A 289 -9.65 -40.08 12.63
N TRP A 290 -9.45 -39.68 11.39
CA TRP A 290 -9.47 -38.26 11.05
C TRP A 290 -10.89 -37.73 11.16
N VAL A 291 -11.02 -36.52 11.72
CA VAL A 291 -12.26 -35.81 11.91
C VAL A 291 -12.13 -34.48 11.19
N THR A 292 -13.12 -34.19 10.37
CA THR A 292 -13.30 -32.92 9.65
C THR A 292 -14.75 -32.49 9.89
N PRO A 293 -15.04 -31.18 10.05
CA PRO A 293 -16.42 -30.69 10.03
C PRO A 293 -17.16 -31.17 8.78
N THR A 294 -18.45 -31.53 8.92
CA THR A 294 -19.28 -32.01 7.78
C THR A 294 -19.44 -30.96 6.68
N SER A 295 -19.29 -29.68 7.03
CA SER A 295 -19.30 -28.54 6.13
C SER A 295 -18.20 -27.56 6.53
N PRO A 296 -17.57 -26.85 5.57
CA PRO A 296 -16.65 -25.76 5.88
C PRO A 296 -17.29 -24.75 6.83
N ILE A 297 -16.50 -24.28 7.81
CA ILE A 297 -16.96 -23.34 8.82
C ILE A 297 -17.10 -21.98 8.14
N LYS A 298 -18.27 -21.34 8.24
CA LYS A 298 -18.46 -19.97 7.73
C LYS A 298 -17.71 -18.99 8.62
N MET A 299 -16.84 -18.17 8.03
CA MET A 299 -16.07 -17.15 8.73
C MET A 299 -16.89 -15.87 8.93
N PRO A 300 -16.70 -15.16 10.06
CA PRO A 300 -17.32 -13.86 10.27
C PRO A 300 -16.67 -12.79 9.39
N ARG A 301 -17.43 -11.79 8.98
CA ARG A 301 -16.91 -10.59 8.31
C ARG A 301 -16.08 -9.77 9.30
N THR A 302 -14.84 -9.44 8.93
CA THR A 302 -13.93 -8.65 9.79
C THR A 302 -13.59 -7.25 9.26
N VAL A 303 -13.83 -6.99 7.98
CA VAL A 303 -13.60 -5.69 7.33
C VAL A 303 -14.86 -5.25 6.58
N THR A 304 -14.97 -3.96 6.30
CA THR A 304 -16.06 -3.40 5.48
C THR A 304 -16.10 -3.99 4.07
N SER A 305 -17.30 -4.04 3.48
CA SER A 305 -17.50 -4.54 2.11
C SER A 305 -16.84 -3.68 1.03
N GLU A 306 -16.38 -2.48 1.39
CA GLU A 306 -15.61 -1.63 0.47
C GLU A 306 -14.16 -2.11 0.31
N LEU A 307 -13.60 -2.69 1.37
CA LEU A 307 -12.28 -3.32 1.30
C LEU A 307 -12.39 -4.71 0.69
N CYS A 308 -13.43 -5.47 1.05
CA CYS A 308 -13.51 -6.88 0.70
C CYS A 308 -14.83 -7.24 0.02
N ASP A 309 -14.72 -7.74 -1.22
CA ASP A 309 -15.88 -8.12 -2.03
C ASP A 309 -16.64 -9.33 -1.44
N THR A 310 -15.94 -10.19 -0.69
CA THR A 310 -16.50 -11.38 -0.04
C THR A 310 -16.73 -11.16 1.45
N GLU A 311 -17.81 -11.75 1.98
CA GLU A 311 -17.94 -11.91 3.43
C GLU A 311 -16.88 -12.89 3.92
N GLY A 312 -16.07 -12.50 4.89
CA GLY A 312 -15.13 -13.43 5.50
C GLY A 312 -14.10 -12.81 6.41
N LEU A 313 -13.20 -13.69 6.85
CA LEU A 313 -12.05 -13.39 7.68
C LEU A 313 -10.97 -12.74 6.83
N PHE A 314 -10.57 -11.52 7.18
CA PHE A 314 -9.47 -10.78 6.57
C PHE A 314 -8.20 -11.62 6.51
N GLN A 315 -7.46 -11.49 5.42
CA GLN A 315 -6.20 -12.20 5.17
C GLN A 315 -5.05 -11.23 4.89
N MET A 316 -5.27 -10.30 3.96
CA MET A 316 -4.31 -9.24 3.64
C MET A 316 -5.02 -8.12 2.89
N ALA A 317 -4.48 -6.91 2.98
CA ALA A 317 -4.82 -5.81 2.11
C ALA A 317 -3.75 -5.63 1.02
N TYR A 318 -4.13 -5.09 -0.12
CA TYR A 318 -3.22 -4.81 -1.23
C TYR A 318 -3.74 -3.61 -2.01
N VAL A 319 -2.84 -2.98 -2.77
CA VAL A 319 -3.18 -1.95 -3.73
C VAL A 319 -2.83 -2.48 -5.10
N ASP A 320 -3.68 -2.23 -6.10
CA ASP A 320 -3.41 -2.65 -7.46
C ASP A 320 -2.10 -2.04 -7.96
N LYS A 321 -1.26 -2.85 -8.59
CA LYS A 321 0.07 -2.42 -9.07
C LYS A 321 0.00 -1.17 -9.94
N ARG A 322 -1.04 -1.05 -10.78
CA ARG A 322 -1.27 0.13 -11.63
C ARG A 322 -1.48 1.41 -10.83
N GLU A 323 -2.20 1.34 -9.72
CA GLU A 323 -2.42 2.48 -8.82
C GLU A 323 -1.13 2.82 -8.07
N MET A 324 -0.37 1.80 -7.65
CA MET A 324 0.95 2.00 -7.04
C MET A 324 1.98 2.61 -7.98
N ASP A 325 1.99 2.20 -9.25
CA ASP A 325 2.94 2.72 -10.25
C ASP A 325 2.71 4.21 -10.54
N GLN A 326 1.44 4.66 -10.50
CA GLN A 326 1.07 6.07 -10.68
C GLN A 326 1.64 6.98 -9.59
N ILE A 327 1.60 6.52 -8.33
CA ILE A 327 2.03 7.34 -7.17
C ILE A 327 3.52 7.21 -6.89
N LYS A 328 4.16 6.12 -7.34
CA LYS A 328 5.59 5.87 -7.13
C LYS A 328 6.46 6.70 -8.06
N TYR A 329 7.66 7.02 -7.61
CA TYR A 329 8.71 7.59 -8.45
C TYR A 329 9.03 6.64 -9.62
N PRO A 330 9.22 7.13 -10.87
CA PRO A 330 9.38 8.54 -11.26
C PRO A 330 8.09 9.29 -11.67
N GLN A 331 6.92 8.65 -11.64
CA GLN A 331 5.68 9.25 -12.11
C GLN A 331 5.14 10.28 -11.10
N GLY A 332 4.59 9.80 -9.98
CA GLY A 332 3.98 10.66 -8.97
C GLY A 332 2.78 11.46 -9.48
N TYR A 333 2.26 12.31 -8.61
CA TYR A 333 1.23 13.29 -8.96
C TYR A 333 1.85 14.59 -9.42
N ASP A 334 1.46 15.03 -10.61
CA ASP A 334 1.86 16.30 -11.22
C ASP A 334 0.76 17.33 -10.93
N ILE A 335 0.86 18.02 -9.79
CA ILE A 335 -0.20 18.86 -9.25
C ILE A 335 -0.10 20.24 -9.87
N VAL A 336 -1.18 20.64 -10.54
CA VAL A 336 -1.36 22.01 -11.03
C VAL A 336 -2.42 22.69 -10.19
N GLN A 337 -2.13 23.91 -9.74
CA GLN A 337 -3.09 24.74 -9.05
C GLN A 337 -3.10 26.12 -9.67
N HIS A 338 -4.24 26.49 -10.24
CA HIS A 338 -4.48 27.86 -10.68
C HIS A 338 -4.70 28.77 -9.49
N TRP A 339 -4.28 30.03 -9.61
CA TRP A 339 -4.49 31.04 -8.58
C TRP A 339 -4.92 32.35 -9.20
N ASN A 340 -5.74 33.10 -8.46
CA ASN A 340 -6.19 34.40 -8.89
C ASN A 340 -5.14 35.46 -8.55
N HIS A 341 -4.52 36.05 -9.58
CA HIS A 341 -3.57 37.14 -9.36
C HIS A 341 -4.28 38.43 -8.93
N PRO A 342 -3.60 39.29 -8.16
CA PRO A 342 -4.11 40.64 -7.89
C PRO A 342 -3.95 41.52 -9.13
N ASN A 343 -4.92 42.41 -9.34
CA ASN A 343 -4.79 43.48 -10.34
C ASN A 343 -3.53 44.32 -10.07
N ASN A 344 -2.76 44.61 -11.11
CA ASN A 344 -1.61 45.51 -11.03
C ASN A 344 -2.00 46.96 -11.38
N TYR A 345 -1.14 47.90 -10.98
CA TYR A 345 -1.29 49.32 -11.27
C TYR A 345 -1.42 49.64 -12.76
N PHE A 346 -0.75 48.87 -13.63
CA PHE A 346 -0.72 49.07 -15.08
C PHE A 346 -1.95 48.50 -15.81
N LYS A 347 -2.88 47.85 -15.10
CA LYS A 347 -4.05 47.15 -15.66
C LYS A 347 -3.69 46.11 -16.73
N VAL A 348 -2.49 45.54 -16.66
CA VAL A 348 -2.09 44.43 -17.52
C VAL A 348 -2.65 43.15 -16.91
N SER A 349 -3.53 42.46 -17.63
CA SER A 349 -4.02 41.14 -17.21
C SER A 349 -2.89 40.14 -17.36
N PHE A 350 -2.40 39.59 -16.25
CA PHE A 350 -1.36 38.56 -16.31
C PHE A 350 -1.91 37.25 -16.89
N SER A 351 -3.24 37.05 -16.88
CA SER A 351 -3.88 35.92 -17.56
C SER A 351 -3.80 36.06 -19.07
N ASP A 352 -3.95 37.28 -19.61
CA ASP A 352 -3.87 37.51 -21.06
C ASP A 352 -2.45 37.22 -21.56
N VAL A 353 -1.44 37.59 -20.77
CA VAL A 353 -0.03 37.27 -21.04
C VAL A 353 0.23 35.76 -20.97
N CYS A 354 -0.36 35.06 -19.99
CA CYS A 354 -0.26 33.60 -19.91
C CYS A 354 -0.96 32.91 -21.10
N ALA A 355 -2.08 33.43 -21.58
CA ALA A 355 -2.82 32.88 -22.73
C ALA A 355 -2.02 32.91 -24.05
N GLU A 356 -1.03 33.81 -24.16
CA GLU A 356 -0.13 33.87 -25.31
C GLU A 356 1.02 32.84 -25.23
N LEU A 357 1.24 32.21 -24.07
CA LEU A 357 2.28 31.20 -23.88
C LEU A 357 1.74 29.79 -24.20
N PRO A 358 2.54 28.92 -24.86
CA PRO A 358 2.13 27.55 -25.12
C PRO A 358 2.09 26.74 -23.81
N GLY A 359 0.92 26.15 -23.48
CA GLY A 359 0.77 25.22 -22.36
C GLY A 359 -0.47 25.51 -21.51
N GLU A 360 -0.38 26.49 -20.62
CA GLU A 360 -1.43 26.83 -19.66
C GLU A 360 -1.90 28.28 -19.85
N PRO A 361 -3.18 28.51 -20.20
CA PRO A 361 -3.69 29.84 -20.49
C PRO A 361 -3.89 30.68 -19.22
N THR A 362 -3.68 30.09 -18.04
CA THR A 362 -3.95 30.70 -16.74
C THR A 362 -2.73 30.63 -15.82
N PRO A 363 -2.54 31.63 -14.94
CA PRO A 363 -1.48 31.62 -13.95
C PRO A 363 -1.60 30.41 -13.03
N CYS A 364 -0.60 29.54 -13.06
CA CYS A 364 -0.56 28.34 -12.24
C CYS A 364 0.74 28.25 -11.43
N VAL A 365 0.68 27.40 -10.41
CA VAL A 365 1.83 26.85 -9.71
C VAL A 365 1.81 25.34 -9.88
N HIS A 366 3.00 24.73 -9.91
CA HIS A 366 3.19 23.33 -10.27
C HIS A 366 4.01 22.65 -9.20
N SER A 367 3.64 21.44 -8.82
CA SER A 367 4.42 20.65 -7.87
C SER A 367 4.30 19.18 -8.23
N ARG A 368 5.43 18.47 -8.30
CA ARG A 368 5.41 17.03 -8.48
C ARG A 368 5.71 16.33 -7.16
N ILE A 369 4.82 15.44 -6.75
CA ILE A 369 4.96 14.68 -5.51
C ILE A 369 4.89 13.18 -5.81
N SER A 370 5.81 12.40 -5.23
CA SER A 370 5.84 10.95 -5.45
C SER A 370 6.15 10.20 -4.16
N LEU A 371 5.77 8.93 -4.12
CA LEU A 371 6.25 8.00 -3.11
C LEU A 371 7.56 7.37 -3.59
N THR A 372 8.53 7.38 -2.71
CA THR A 372 9.77 6.62 -2.83
C THR A 372 9.78 5.54 -1.77
N GLY A 373 10.61 4.52 -1.97
CA GLY A 373 10.64 3.35 -1.11
C GLY A 373 10.27 2.09 -1.87
N THR A 374 10.89 1.01 -1.48
CA THR A 374 10.78 -0.29 -2.13
C THR A 374 9.65 -1.14 -1.55
N GLY A 375 8.96 -0.65 -0.51
CA GLY A 375 7.88 -1.37 0.16
C GLY A 375 8.36 -2.56 0.99
N SER A 376 9.65 -2.61 1.38
CA SER A 376 10.23 -3.75 2.10
C SER A 376 9.49 -4.04 3.41
N VAL A 377 8.71 -5.12 3.39
CA VAL A 377 8.05 -5.64 4.58
C VAL A 377 9.00 -6.65 5.24
N TRP A 378 9.73 -6.21 6.27
CA TRP A 378 10.40 -7.06 7.30
C TRP A 378 11.86 -7.52 7.13
N PRO A 379 12.56 -7.84 8.26
CA PRO A 379 12.64 -7.13 9.55
C PRO A 379 13.81 -6.15 9.55
N ASN A 380 13.63 -4.99 10.15
CA ASN A 380 14.70 -4.02 10.38
C ASN A 380 15.19 -3.21 9.15
N PRO A 381 14.61 -2.01 8.97
CA PRO A 381 13.39 -1.57 9.63
C PRO A 381 12.36 -0.98 8.68
N THR A 382 11.12 -1.45 8.87
CA THR A 382 9.88 -0.74 8.54
C THR A 382 9.64 -0.58 7.03
N PRO A 383 8.44 -0.86 6.52
CA PRO A 383 8.06 -0.32 5.21
C PRO A 383 8.31 1.19 5.25
N LYS A 384 9.15 1.70 4.34
CA LYS A 384 9.48 3.13 4.25
C LYS A 384 8.98 3.68 2.93
N PHE A 385 7.67 3.71 2.74
CA PHE A 385 7.12 4.70 1.83
C PHE A 385 7.48 6.07 2.38
N GLN A 386 8.19 6.85 1.56
CA GLN A 386 8.67 8.18 1.88
C GLN A 386 8.19 9.14 0.81
N THR A 387 7.60 10.23 1.26
CA THR A 387 7.17 11.32 0.39
C THR A 387 8.39 12.05 -0.18
N ARG A 388 8.45 12.18 -1.51
CA ARG A 388 9.47 12.96 -2.22
C ARG A 388 8.80 14.03 -3.08
N LEU A 389 9.11 15.28 -2.74
CA LEU A 389 8.66 16.48 -3.43
C LEU A 389 9.69 16.94 -4.46
N PHE A 390 9.20 17.36 -5.61
CA PHE A 390 9.92 18.03 -6.68
C PHE A 390 9.19 19.35 -6.97
N PRO A 391 9.58 20.43 -6.26
CA PRO A 391 8.95 21.74 -6.38
C PRO A 391 9.25 22.43 -7.71
#